data_AF-A0A7W1UYQ1-F1
#
_entry.id   AF-A0A7W1UYQ1-F1
#
_cell.length_a   1.000
_cell.length_b   1.000
_cell.length_c   1.000
_cell.angle_alpha   90.00
_cell.angle_beta   90.00
_cell.angle_gamma   90.00
#
_symmetry.space_group_name_H-M   'P 1'
#
loop_
_entity.id
_entity.type
_entity.pdbx_description
1 polymer ?
#
loop_
_entity_poly.entity_id
_entity_poly.type
_entity_poly.pdbx_seq_one_letter_code
_entity_poly.pdbx_strand_id
1 'polypeptide(L)'
;MSFFQFLFTKAFLKQLAIAIVVLVVCVFLVLFWLKFTTNHDQRIEVPDLTRLSLDKVEEKINELDLRIEILDSANYNPSFPKYAVIEQIPAPGKFVKENRKIYIILNPSGYRV
;
A
#
# COMPACT_ATOMS: atom_id res chain seq x y z
N MET A 1 54.21 -18.08 9.56
CA MET A 1 53.67 -16.94 8.79
C MET A 1 52.89 -16.06 9.73
N SER A 2 53.14 -14.75 9.74
CA SER A 2 52.38 -13.81 10.57
C SER A 2 50.95 -13.68 10.02
N PHE A 3 49.95 -13.59 10.90
CA PHE A 3 48.54 -13.37 10.53
C PHE A 3 48.36 -12.18 9.58
N PHE A 4 49.14 -11.11 9.80
CA PHE A 4 49.14 -9.93 8.93
C PHE A 4 49.63 -10.24 7.51
N GLN A 5 50.62 -11.12 7.34
CA GLN A 5 51.13 -11.50 6.01
C GLN A 5 50.12 -12.32 5.21
N PHE A 6 49.26 -13.09 5.89
CA PHE A 6 48.18 -13.84 5.26
C PHE A 6 47.10 -12.92 4.65
N LEU A 7 46.72 -11.84 5.35
CA LEU A 7 45.71 -10.87 4.87
C LEU A 7 46.13 -10.18 3.56
N PHE A 8 47.43 -10.03 3.30
CA PHE A 8 47.95 -9.45 2.06
C PHE A 8 48.34 -10.49 1.00
N THR A 9 48.00 -11.76 1.21
CA THR A 9 48.26 -12.81 0.22
C THR A 9 47.27 -12.69 -0.94
N LYS A 10 47.73 -12.92 -2.18
CA LYS A 10 46.90 -12.88 -3.41
C LYS A 10 45.66 -13.77 -3.32
N ALA A 11 45.78 -14.94 -2.69
CA ALA A 11 44.66 -15.87 -2.48
C ALA A 11 43.57 -15.27 -1.58
N PHE A 12 43.95 -14.65 -0.46
CA PHE A 12 43.00 -14.01 0.45
C PHE A 12 42.31 -12.83 -0.22
N LEU A 13 43.07 -11.92 -0.86
CA LEU A 13 42.50 -10.77 -1.57
C LEU A 13 41.55 -11.18 -2.71
N LYS A 14 41.84 -12.28 -3.43
CA LYS A 14 40.94 -12.82 -4.46
C LYS A 14 39.62 -13.31 -3.86
N GLN A 15 39.67 -14.06 -2.76
CA GLN A 15 38.46 -14.54 -2.09
C GLN A 15 37.67 -13.39 -1.47
N LEU A 16 38.34 -12.39 -0.89
CA LEU A 16 37.71 -11.19 -0.37
C LEU A 16 37.00 -10.40 -1.49
N ALA A 17 37.64 -10.23 -2.65
CA ALA A 17 37.02 -9.59 -3.80
C ALA A 17 35.79 -10.36 -4.29
N ILE A 18 35.88 -11.69 -4.39
CA ILE A 18 34.73 -12.55 -4.75
C ILE A 18 33.61 -12.40 -3.72
N ALA A 19 33.92 -12.44 -2.42
CA ALA A 19 32.94 -12.28 -1.35
C ALA A 19 32.23 -10.92 -1.43
N ILE A 20 32.96 -9.83 -1.71
CA ILE A 20 32.38 -8.50 -1.92
C ILE A 20 31.45 -8.50 -3.13
N VAL A 21 31.88 -9.08 -4.26
CA VAL A 21 31.05 -9.17 -5.47
C VAL A 21 29.77 -9.95 -5.20
N VAL A 22 29.87 -11.11 -4.55
CA VAL A 22 28.71 -11.92 -4.17
C VAL A 22 27.77 -11.13 -3.25
N LEU A 23 28.30 -10.44 -2.24
CA LEU A 23 27.50 -9.63 -1.33
C LEU A 23 26.75 -8.52 -2.07
N VAL A 24 27.42 -7.80 -2.98
CA VAL A 24 26.80 -6.77 -3.81
C VAL A 24 25.68 -7.37 -4.66
N VAL A 25 25.92 -8.49 -5.33
CA VAL A 25 24.91 -9.20 -6.13
C VAL A 25 23.72 -9.61 -5.26
N CYS A 26 23.95 -10.18 -4.08
CA CYS A 26 22.88 -10.56 -3.15
C CYS A 26 22.04 -9.35 -2.72
N VAL A 27 22.68 -8.21 -2.40
CA VAL A 27 21.96 -6.98 -2.06
C VAL A 27 21.06 -6.53 -3.21
N PHE A 28 21.58 -6.51 -4.45
CA PHE A 28 20.77 -6.14 -5.62
C PHE A 28 19.62 -7.11 -5.89
N LEU A 29 19.83 -8.42 -5.72
CA LEU A 29 18.77 -9.42 -5.86
C LEU A 29 17.66 -9.23 -4.82
N VAL A 30 18.03 -8.97 -3.56
CA VAL A 30 17.06 -8.69 -2.49
C VAL A 30 16.29 -7.41 -2.76
N LEU A 31 16.97 -6.33 -3.17
CA LEU A 31 16.31 -5.07 -3.50
C LEU A 31 15.37 -5.22 -4.70
N PHE A 32 15.78 -5.96 -5.74
CA PHE A 32 14.94 -6.26 -6.89
C PHE A 32 13.71 -7.07 -6.50
N TRP A 33 13.89 -8.10 -5.67
CA TRP A 33 12.78 -8.91 -5.16
C TRP A 33 11.81 -8.07 -4.31
N LEU A 34 12.32 -7.22 -3.42
CA LEU A 34 11.52 -6.29 -2.61
C LEU A 34 10.71 -5.33 -3.48
N LYS A 35 11.30 -4.81 -4.56
CA LYS A 35 10.59 -3.92 -5.49
C LYS A 35 9.32 -4.56 -6.05
N PHE A 36 9.41 -5.82 -6.47
CA PHE A 36 8.28 -6.56 -7.03
C PHE A 36 7.29 -7.03 -5.96
N THR A 37 7.75 -7.62 -4.86
CA THR A 37 6.85 -8.23 -3.87
C THR A 37 6.13 -7.21 -2.98
N THR A 38 6.66 -6.00 -2.83
CA THR A 38 6.07 -4.99 -1.94
C THR A 38 5.33 -3.89 -2.68
N ASN A 39 5.27 -3.92 -4.02
CA ASN A 39 4.85 -2.78 -4.83
C ASN A 39 5.59 -1.50 -4.37
N HIS A 40 6.91 -1.59 -4.31
CA HIS A 40 7.73 -0.46 -3.87
C HIS A 40 7.54 0.71 -4.86
N ASP A 41 7.42 1.93 -4.33
CA ASP A 41 7.07 3.16 -5.06
C ASP A 41 5.63 3.32 -5.55
N GLN A 42 4.78 2.30 -5.43
CA GLN A 42 3.36 2.46 -5.75
C GLN A 42 2.66 3.34 -4.71
N ARG A 43 1.98 4.38 -5.19
CA ARG A 43 1.16 5.29 -4.38
C ARG A 43 -0.09 5.66 -5.17
N ILE A 44 -1.23 5.27 -4.65
CA ILE A 44 -2.56 5.59 -5.17
C ILE A 44 -3.17 6.58 -4.21
N GLU A 45 -3.54 7.75 -4.70
CA GLU A 45 -4.23 8.75 -3.89
C GLU A 45 -5.68 8.30 -3.64
N VAL A 46 -6.12 8.35 -2.38
CA VAL A 46 -7.48 8.01 -2.00
C VAL A 46 -8.41 9.14 -2.43
N PRO A 47 -9.38 8.88 -3.33
CA PRO A 47 -10.32 9.90 -3.76
C PRO A 47 -11.28 10.27 -2.64
N ASP A 48 -11.86 11.46 -2.74
CA ASP A 48 -13.04 11.81 -1.95
C ASP A 48 -14.27 11.09 -2.51
N LEU A 49 -14.87 10.27 -1.66
CA LEU A 49 -16.06 9.47 -1.88
C LEU A 49 -17.29 10.04 -1.17
N THR A 50 -17.11 11.04 -0.31
CA THR A 50 -18.21 11.61 0.48
C THR A 50 -19.33 12.12 -0.43
N ARG A 51 -20.59 11.94 0.01
CA ARG A 51 -21.82 12.30 -0.73
C ARG A 51 -22.07 11.52 -2.03
N LEU A 52 -21.17 10.65 -2.47
CA LEU A 52 -21.41 9.79 -3.64
C LEU A 52 -22.34 8.62 -3.28
N SER A 53 -23.12 8.18 -4.25
CA SER A 53 -23.89 6.93 -4.18
C SER A 53 -22.96 5.73 -4.34
N LEU A 54 -23.38 4.57 -3.82
CA LEU A 54 -22.58 3.34 -3.87
C LEU A 54 -22.11 2.99 -5.29
N ASP A 55 -22.98 3.07 -6.30
CA ASP A 55 -22.63 2.77 -7.70
C ASP A 55 -21.46 3.63 -8.21
N LYS A 56 -21.48 4.93 -7.89
CA LYS A 56 -20.40 5.87 -8.29
C LYS A 56 -19.12 5.60 -7.50
N VAL A 57 -19.24 5.15 -6.26
CA VAL A 57 -18.10 4.79 -5.43
C VAL A 57 -17.44 3.53 -5.98
N GLU A 58 -18.23 2.51 -6.35
CA GLU A 58 -17.74 1.29 -6.99
C GLU A 58 -17.01 1.56 -8.29
N GLU A 59 -17.58 2.39 -9.18
CA GLU A 59 -16.94 2.82 -10.41
C GLU A 59 -15.55 3.45 -10.13
N LYS A 60 -15.52 4.46 -9.26
CA LYS A 60 -14.31 5.25 -8.96
C LYS A 60 -13.22 4.44 -8.25
N ILE A 61 -13.60 3.46 -7.43
CA ILE A 61 -12.67 2.60 -6.70
C ILE A 61 -12.12 1.48 -7.59
N ASN A 62 -12.96 0.89 -8.45
CA ASN A 62 -12.53 -0.14 -9.37
C ASN A 62 -11.53 0.39 -10.41
N GLU A 63 -11.70 1.64 -10.87
CA GLU A 63 -10.74 2.32 -11.76
C GLU A 63 -9.34 2.49 -11.16
N LEU A 64 -9.22 2.48 -9.83
CA LEU A 64 -7.97 2.66 -9.10
C LEU A 64 -7.40 1.34 -8.56
N ASP A 65 -7.95 0.19 -8.96
CA ASP A 65 -7.61 -1.14 -8.41
C ASP A 65 -7.71 -1.19 -6.87
N LEU A 66 -8.61 -0.41 -6.29
CA LEU A 66 -8.92 -0.41 -4.86
C LEU A 66 -10.12 -1.31 -4.58
N ARG A 67 -10.42 -1.55 -3.31
CA ARG A 67 -11.58 -2.38 -2.90
C ARG A 67 -12.46 -1.60 -1.93
N ILE A 68 -13.76 -1.86 -1.93
CA ILE A 68 -14.69 -1.26 -0.96
C ILE A 68 -15.03 -2.28 0.12
N GLU A 69 -15.16 -1.80 1.35
CA GLU A 69 -15.79 -2.55 2.45
C GLU A 69 -16.80 -1.64 3.15
N ILE A 70 -18.06 -2.07 3.20
CA ILE A 70 -19.12 -1.31 3.86
C ILE A 70 -19.09 -1.63 5.34
N LEU A 71 -19.05 -0.61 6.19
CA LEU A 71 -19.16 -0.73 7.63
C LEU A 71 -20.60 -0.48 8.08
N ASP A 72 -21.09 -1.35 8.95
CA ASP A 72 -22.39 -1.17 9.61
C ASP A 72 -22.26 -0.04 10.65
N SER A 73 -23.04 1.03 10.47
CA SER A 73 -23.09 2.15 11.40
C SER A 73 -24.52 2.66 11.55
N ALA A 74 -24.85 3.13 12.75
CA ALA A 74 -26.10 3.83 13.05
C ALA A 74 -26.03 5.34 12.73
N ASN A 75 -24.90 5.81 12.19
CA ASN A 75 -24.71 7.23 11.87
C ASN A 75 -25.65 7.66 10.75
N TYR A 76 -26.46 8.69 11.04
CA TYR A 76 -27.33 9.33 10.07
C TYR A 76 -26.94 10.80 9.93
N ASN A 77 -26.85 11.28 8.70
CA ASN A 77 -26.63 12.69 8.40
C ASN A 77 -27.76 13.23 7.51
N PRO A 78 -28.61 14.14 8.00
CA PRO A 78 -29.73 14.69 7.23
C PRO A 78 -29.30 15.55 6.05
N SER A 79 -28.05 16.04 6.03
CA SER A 79 -27.49 16.82 4.91
C SER A 79 -27.00 15.94 3.76
N PHE A 80 -27.03 14.61 3.90
CA PHE A 80 -26.56 13.67 2.89
C PHE A 80 -27.74 12.92 2.27
N PRO A 81 -27.69 12.58 0.97
CA PRO A 81 -28.68 11.71 0.36
C PRO A 81 -28.71 10.32 1.01
N LYS A 82 -29.80 9.58 0.80
CA LYS A 82 -29.90 8.17 1.22
C LYS A 82 -28.85 7.34 0.50
N TYR A 83 -28.23 6.40 1.22
CA TYR A 83 -27.15 5.53 0.74
C TYR A 83 -25.91 6.25 0.22
N ALA A 84 -25.77 7.54 0.51
CA ALA A 84 -24.55 8.27 0.20
C ALA A 84 -23.48 8.00 1.26
N VAL A 85 -22.21 8.01 0.86
CA VAL A 85 -21.10 7.89 1.81
C VAL A 85 -21.07 9.09 2.76
N ILE A 86 -21.16 8.84 4.05
CA ILE A 86 -20.99 9.84 5.11
C ILE A 86 -19.51 9.96 5.48
N GLU A 87 -18.85 8.81 5.66
CA GLU A 87 -17.47 8.73 6.12
C GLU A 87 -16.72 7.65 5.35
N GLN A 88 -15.41 7.86 5.21
CA GLN A 88 -14.50 6.91 4.58
C GLN A 88 -13.20 6.79 5.37
N ILE A 89 -12.60 5.60 5.33
CA ILE A 89 -11.27 5.32 5.89
C ILE A 89 -10.49 4.46 4.89
N PRO A 90 -9.29 4.86 4.46
CA PRO A 90 -8.57 6.09 4.82
C PRO A 90 -9.22 7.38 4.32
N ALA A 91 -8.82 8.50 4.93
CA ALA A 91 -9.30 9.83 4.54
C ALA A 91 -8.87 10.20 3.10
N PRO A 92 -9.61 11.09 2.42
CA PRO A 92 -9.22 11.61 1.11
C PRO A 92 -7.82 12.23 1.10
N GLY A 93 -7.11 12.12 -0.02
CA GLY A 93 -5.75 12.66 -0.19
C GLY A 93 -4.65 11.87 0.54
N LYS A 94 -4.99 10.77 1.22
CA LYS A 94 -4.00 9.81 1.72
C LYS A 94 -3.51 8.93 0.58
N PHE A 95 -2.31 8.36 0.76
CA PHE A 95 -1.76 7.41 -0.21
C PHE A 95 -1.88 5.98 0.30
N VAL A 96 -2.35 5.10 -0.58
CA VAL A 96 -2.46 3.66 -0.36
C VAL A 96 -1.79 2.90 -1.50
N LYS A 97 -1.73 1.58 -1.39
CA LYS A 97 -1.32 0.68 -2.48
C LYS A 97 -2.57 0.08 -3.13
N GLU A 98 -2.38 -0.54 -4.29
CA GLU A 98 -3.43 -1.33 -4.94
C GLU A 98 -4.01 -2.39 -3.98
N ASN A 99 -5.20 -2.87 -4.30
CA ASN A 99 -5.95 -3.85 -3.51
C ASN A 99 -6.24 -3.41 -2.07
N ARG A 100 -6.01 -2.14 -1.73
CA ARG A 100 -6.35 -1.62 -0.41
C ARG A 100 -7.87 -1.48 -0.30
N LYS A 101 -8.39 -1.95 0.82
CA LYS A 101 -9.77 -1.74 1.22
C LYS A 101 -9.99 -0.32 1.72
N ILE A 102 -10.98 0.35 1.13
CA ILE A 102 -11.54 1.62 1.55
C ILE A 102 -12.84 1.30 2.28
N TYR A 103 -12.82 1.54 3.58
CA TYR A 103 -13.98 1.36 4.44
C TYR A 103 -14.89 2.56 4.26
N ILE A 104 -16.18 2.32 4.02
CA ILE A 104 -17.17 3.39 3.88
C ILE A 104 -18.34 3.17 4.82
N ILE A 105 -18.86 4.26 5.36
CA ILE A 105 -20.12 4.29 6.12
C ILE A 105 -21.16 4.98 5.26
N LEU A 106 -22.28 4.32 5.04
CA LEU A 106 -23.38 4.83 4.21
C LEU A 106 -24.46 5.48 5.07
N ASN A 107 -25.10 6.51 4.51
CA ASN A 107 -26.26 7.14 5.12
C ASN A 107 -27.46 6.20 5.03
N PRO A 108 -28.13 5.85 6.13
CA PRO A 108 -29.28 4.95 6.08
C PRO A 108 -30.43 5.60 5.29
N SER A 109 -31.33 4.76 4.74
CA SER A 109 -32.49 5.24 3.98
C SER A 109 -33.60 5.85 4.83
N GLY A 110 -33.50 5.73 6.15
CA GLY A 110 -34.36 6.39 7.14
C GLY A 110 -34.04 5.93 8.55
N TYR A 111 -34.17 6.83 9.52
CA TYR A 111 -34.21 6.48 10.94
C TYR A 111 -35.59 5.88 11.23
N ARG A 112 -35.65 4.61 11.65
CA ARG A 112 -36.91 4.06 12.18
C ARG A 112 -37.05 4.61 13.60
N VAL A 113 -37.96 5.57 13.76
CA VAL A 113 -38.41 6.04 15.08
C VAL A 113 -39.14 4.92 15.79
#